data_AF-A0AA36N6L2-F1
#
_entry.id   AF-A0AA36N6L2-F1
#
_cell.length_a   1.000
_cell.length_b   1.000
_cell.length_c   1.000
_cell.angle_alpha   90.00
_cell.angle_beta   90.00
_cell.angle_gamma   90.00
#
_symmetry.space_group_name_H-M   'P 1'
#
loop_
_entity.id
_entity.type
_entity.pdbx_description
1 polymer ?
#
loop_
_entity_poly.entity_id
_entity_poly.type
_entity_poly.pdbx_seq_one_letter_code
_entity_poly.pdbx_strand_id
1 'polypeptide(L)'
;ACEDLRELMAEVGMETPGAAQEYNKTRFASLVEQVRASPATTPDQRSRLEQVTSLYAGVRQENGCHLFLAGAWPRQKGSVLRQNQQHRLLRSPLRSALFTFNSLALKRESWSDFLTWLATLEFVARFTATMEDSYHSAHEGRVHLHFFAEFNRPVDWTTLRPVIFGGITPNAQPTRARGPRTREAMDQGHFYCYAQKVGTLEVATSNYEPWIHYTVKGPWLDSLWSAHKLSHQTYLQYACQVRTGFIGRQRQVEAVQMHEERGRLLEQQAAAEVSLQRLKGDFKAPVLARCESWASQYQEPKMRYKFLILRGGSQSGKSTLAKSLGALSVEGVFQMAYIVPERLLTLVRPAFDLVLRRIRSLKRCVQACGCKIETPRYACNLAPGCISSEPTFAGLRKNKKKRKKGVQKKGVPEKKGKGVSFGKA
;
A
#
# COMPACT_ATOMS: atom_id res chain seq x y z
N ALA A 1 2.79 14.77 -41.10
CA ALA A 1 1.44 15.24 -40.71
C ALA A 1 0.77 14.35 -39.66
N CYS A 2 0.39 13.09 -39.97
CA CYS A 2 -0.28 12.21 -38.99
C CYS A 2 0.62 11.78 -37.82
N GLU A 3 1.93 11.63 -38.03
CA GLU A 3 2.89 11.37 -36.95
C GLU A 3 3.12 12.62 -36.11
N ASP A 4 3.31 13.79 -36.74
CA ASP A 4 3.40 15.07 -36.03
C ASP A 4 2.16 15.36 -35.18
N LEU A 5 0.96 15.03 -35.67
CA LEU A 5 -0.30 15.14 -34.91
C LEU A 5 -0.32 14.24 -33.67
N ARG A 6 0.24 13.03 -33.75
CA ARG A 6 0.32 12.11 -32.60
C ARG A 6 1.32 12.60 -31.56
N GLU A 7 2.43 13.15 -32.01
CA GLU A 7 3.47 13.72 -31.13
C GLU A 7 2.94 14.97 -30.41
N LEU A 8 2.28 15.87 -31.15
CA LEU A 8 1.68 17.08 -30.59
C LEU A 8 0.57 16.79 -29.58
N MET A 9 -0.25 15.77 -29.82
CA MET A 9 -1.29 15.34 -28.87
C MET A 9 -0.70 14.81 -27.56
N ALA A 10 0.50 14.21 -27.61
CA ALA A 10 1.21 13.78 -26.41
C ALA A 10 1.79 14.97 -25.64
N GLU A 11 2.29 16.00 -26.34
CA GLU A 11 2.84 17.22 -25.76
C GLU A 11 1.78 18.12 -25.11
N VAL A 12 0.60 18.28 -25.72
CA VAL A 12 -0.49 19.10 -25.16
C VAL A 12 -1.13 18.46 -23.92
N GLY A 13 -1.02 17.13 -23.76
CA GLY A 13 -1.44 16.42 -22.56
C GLY A 13 -0.49 16.59 -21.35
N MET A 14 0.66 17.24 -21.54
CA MET A 14 1.61 17.61 -20.48
C MET A 14 1.39 19.09 -20.15
N GLU A 15 1.37 19.44 -18.86
CA GLU A 15 1.27 20.82 -18.37
C GLU A 15 2.39 21.69 -18.95
N THR A 16 2.14 22.30 -20.11
CA THR A 16 3.05 23.24 -20.76
C THR A 16 2.54 24.65 -20.45
N PRO A 17 3.22 25.42 -19.57
CA PRO A 17 2.71 26.74 -19.20
C PRO A 17 2.84 27.75 -20.35
N GLY A 18 1.79 28.54 -20.57
CA GLY A 18 1.82 29.78 -21.35
C GLY A 18 2.07 29.61 -22.86
N ALA A 19 3.06 30.33 -23.38
CA ALA A 19 3.31 30.50 -24.83
C ALA A 19 3.55 29.19 -25.59
N ALA A 20 4.08 28.16 -24.92
CA ALA A 20 4.25 26.83 -25.51
C ALA A 20 2.91 26.14 -25.82
N GLN A 21 1.90 26.37 -24.98
CA GLN A 21 0.56 25.83 -25.18
C GLN A 21 -0.11 26.47 -26.40
N GLU A 22 0.02 27.78 -26.56
CA GLU A 22 -0.59 28.52 -27.69
C GLU A 22 0.11 28.21 -29.02
N TYR A 23 1.44 28.04 -29.00
CA TYR A 23 2.21 27.54 -30.13
C TYR A 23 1.75 26.13 -30.56
N ASN A 24 1.58 25.22 -29.59
CA ASN A 24 1.11 23.86 -29.86
C ASN A 24 -0.33 23.84 -30.37
N LYS A 25 -1.23 24.71 -29.90
CA LYS A 25 -2.59 24.85 -30.46
C LYS A 25 -2.57 25.30 -31.92
N THR A 26 -1.76 26.30 -32.24
CA THR A 26 -1.64 26.83 -33.61
C THR A 26 -1.07 25.77 -34.55
N ARG A 27 -0.04 25.04 -34.10
CA ARG A 27 0.56 23.93 -34.84
C ARG A 27 -0.42 22.77 -35.04
N PHE A 28 -1.24 22.45 -34.04
CA PHE A 28 -2.30 21.43 -34.16
C PHE A 28 -3.32 21.81 -35.24
N ALA A 29 -3.85 23.04 -35.18
CA ALA A 29 -4.84 23.52 -36.15
C ALA A 29 -4.29 23.49 -37.59
N SER A 30 -3.04 23.93 -37.78
CA SER A 30 -2.38 23.87 -39.09
C SER A 30 -2.22 22.43 -39.61
N LEU A 31 -1.88 21.47 -38.74
CA LEU A 31 -1.74 20.07 -39.14
C LEU A 31 -3.09 19.43 -39.49
N VAL A 32 -4.15 19.77 -38.77
CA VAL A 32 -5.52 19.31 -39.10
C VAL A 32 -5.92 19.76 -40.50
N GLU A 33 -5.69 21.02 -40.86
CA GLU A 33 -6.01 21.52 -42.20
C GLU A 33 -5.15 20.86 -43.29
N GLN A 34 -3.86 20.61 -43.03
CA GLN A 34 -3.00 19.88 -43.97
C GLN A 34 -3.49 18.45 -44.21
N VAL A 35 -3.92 17.73 -43.17
CA VAL A 35 -4.48 16.38 -43.33
C VAL A 35 -5.84 16.44 -44.04
N ARG A 36 -6.67 17.45 -43.78
CA ARG A 36 -7.97 17.62 -44.45
C ARG A 36 -7.80 17.93 -45.94
N ALA A 37 -6.84 18.78 -46.29
CA ALA A 37 -6.55 19.19 -47.66
C ALA A 37 -5.80 18.12 -48.48
N SER A 38 -5.19 17.13 -47.82
CA SER A 38 -4.46 16.07 -48.52
C SER A 38 -5.40 15.17 -49.34
N PRO A 39 -5.14 14.98 -50.65
CA PRO A 39 -5.92 14.08 -51.49
C PRO A 39 -5.70 12.60 -51.14
N ALA A 40 -4.65 12.28 -50.39
CA ALA A 40 -4.34 10.93 -49.91
C ALA A 40 -5.13 10.54 -48.64
N THR A 41 -5.87 11.47 -48.03
CA THR A 41 -6.62 11.22 -46.80
C THR A 41 -7.94 10.53 -47.12
N THR A 42 -8.10 9.29 -46.64
CA THR A 42 -9.30 8.49 -46.88
C THR A 42 -10.51 9.01 -46.08
N PRO A 43 -11.76 8.68 -46.48
CA PRO A 43 -12.96 9.08 -45.73
C PRO A 43 -12.95 8.65 -44.25
N ASP A 44 -12.44 7.45 -43.94
CA ASP A 44 -12.29 6.97 -42.55
C ASP A 44 -11.28 7.83 -41.76
N GLN A 45 -10.16 8.22 -42.40
CA GLN A 45 -9.18 9.10 -41.76
C GLN A 45 -9.75 10.50 -41.52
N ARG A 46 -10.57 11.04 -42.43
CA ARG A 46 -11.28 12.32 -42.23
C ARG A 46 -12.26 12.25 -41.06
N SER A 47 -13.07 11.19 -40.99
CA SER A 47 -14.02 10.99 -39.88
C SER A 47 -13.31 10.89 -38.52
N ARG A 48 -12.16 10.19 -38.46
CA ARG A 48 -11.34 10.14 -37.24
C ARG A 48 -10.72 11.48 -36.88
N LEU A 49 -10.26 12.24 -37.88
CA LEU A 49 -9.72 13.58 -37.67
C LEU A 49 -10.79 14.53 -37.09
N GLU A 50 -12.04 14.42 -37.57
CA GLU A 50 -13.18 15.19 -37.04
C GLU A 50 -13.50 14.82 -35.58
N GLN A 51 -13.49 13.53 -35.23
CA GLN A 51 -13.69 13.08 -33.85
C GLN A 51 -12.61 13.65 -32.91
N VAL A 52 -11.34 13.60 -33.32
CA VAL A 52 -10.21 14.13 -32.55
C VAL A 52 -10.31 15.66 -32.41
N THR A 53 -10.67 16.36 -33.49
CA THR A 53 -10.84 17.82 -33.49
C THR A 53 -11.99 18.23 -32.57
N SER A 54 -13.10 17.47 -32.56
CA SER A 54 -14.24 17.72 -31.66
C SER A 54 -13.86 17.52 -30.18
N LEU A 55 -13.07 16.50 -29.85
CA LEU A 55 -12.57 16.29 -28.50
C LEU A 55 -11.66 17.45 -28.06
N TYR A 56 -10.79 17.92 -28.95
CA TYR A 56 -9.91 19.05 -28.68
C TYR A 56 -10.67 20.38 -28.50
N ALA A 57 -11.75 20.59 -29.27
CA ALA A 57 -12.63 21.75 -29.13
C ALA A 57 -13.46 21.71 -27.84
N GLY A 58 -13.83 20.53 -27.34
CA GLY A 58 -14.57 20.37 -26.08
C GLY A 58 -13.75 20.74 -24.84
N VAL A 59 -12.43 20.51 -24.86
CA VAL A 59 -11.50 20.96 -23.79
C VAL A 59 -11.45 22.49 -23.67
N ARG A 60 -11.92 23.22 -24.70
CA ARG A 60 -11.84 24.70 -24.80
C ARG A 60 -12.86 25.44 -23.92
N GLN A 61 -13.86 24.78 -23.34
CA GLN A 61 -14.98 25.44 -22.67
C GLN A 61 -15.05 25.28 -21.14
N GLU A 62 -14.28 24.39 -20.52
CA GLU A 62 -14.32 24.22 -19.06
C GLU A 62 -13.05 24.77 -18.42
N ASN A 63 -13.04 26.08 -18.16
CA ASN A 63 -12.04 26.70 -17.30
C ASN A 63 -12.35 26.42 -15.83
N GLY A 64 -11.38 25.82 -15.14
CA GLY A 64 -11.12 26.11 -13.73
C GLY A 64 -11.39 24.97 -12.75
N CYS A 65 -10.57 23.92 -12.78
CA CYS A 65 -10.24 23.17 -11.56
C CYS A 65 -8.89 22.47 -11.71
N HIS A 66 -7.97 22.81 -10.80
CA HIS A 66 -6.63 22.24 -10.68
C HIS A 66 -6.68 20.71 -10.55
N LEU A 67 -6.10 20.00 -11.51
CA LEU A 67 -5.71 18.60 -11.36
C LEU A 67 -4.30 18.57 -10.73
N PHE A 68 -4.10 17.85 -9.63
CA PHE A 68 -2.77 17.46 -9.16
C PHE A 68 -2.67 15.94 -9.00
N LEU A 69 -1.64 15.40 -9.67
CA LEU A 69 -0.86 14.18 -9.43
C LEU A 69 -1.52 12.81 -9.62
N ALA A 70 -1.50 12.34 -10.87
CA ALA A 70 -1.54 10.92 -11.21
C ALA A 70 -0.13 10.30 -11.11
N GLY A 71 0.05 9.39 -10.15
CA GLY A 71 1.17 8.47 -10.10
C GLY A 71 1.12 7.47 -11.27
N ALA A 72 2.30 7.16 -11.81
CA ALA A 72 2.58 6.35 -13.00
C ALA A 72 1.61 5.18 -13.28
N TRP A 73 0.92 5.25 -14.42
CA TRP A 73 0.22 4.13 -15.06
C TRP A 73 1.14 3.42 -16.08
N PRO A 74 1.13 2.07 -16.14
CA PRO A 74 1.77 1.36 -17.23
C PRO A 74 0.90 1.47 -18.50
N ARG A 75 1.56 1.71 -19.65
CA ARG A 75 0.98 1.82 -21.00
C ARG A 75 -0.13 0.80 -21.27
N GLN A 76 -1.38 1.23 -21.30
CA GLN A 76 -2.47 0.52 -21.98
C GLN A 76 -2.82 1.23 -23.29
N LYS A 77 -2.38 0.66 -24.42
CA LYS A 77 -2.93 0.98 -25.75
C LYS A 77 -4.32 0.35 -25.85
N GLY A 78 -5.36 1.14 -26.13
CA GLY A 78 -6.60 0.66 -26.74
C GLY A 78 -7.90 0.95 -25.97
N SER A 79 -8.46 2.14 -26.13
CA SER A 79 -9.84 2.46 -25.74
C SER A 79 -10.83 2.22 -26.91
N VAL A 80 -10.46 2.52 -28.16
CA VAL A 80 -11.36 2.40 -29.32
C VAL A 80 -11.56 0.94 -29.80
N LEU A 81 -10.62 0.04 -29.50
CA LEU A 81 -10.74 -1.39 -29.84
C LEU A 81 -11.76 -2.15 -28.96
N ARG A 82 -12.25 -1.55 -27.86
CA ARG A 82 -13.13 -2.24 -26.89
C ARG A 82 -14.59 -2.34 -27.34
N GLN A 83 -15.14 -1.31 -28.00
CA GLN A 83 -16.54 -1.37 -28.48
C GLN A 83 -16.73 -2.44 -29.57
N ASN A 84 -15.81 -2.54 -30.53
CA ASN A 84 -15.87 -3.58 -31.56
C ASN A 84 -15.55 -5.00 -31.04
N GLN A 85 -14.83 -5.14 -29.92
CA GLN A 85 -14.63 -6.44 -29.28
C GLN A 85 -15.87 -6.94 -28.53
N GLN A 86 -16.67 -6.06 -27.91
CA GLN A 86 -17.90 -6.45 -27.23
C GLN A 86 -18.89 -7.15 -28.19
N HIS A 87 -19.06 -6.63 -29.41
CA HIS A 87 -19.98 -7.23 -30.39
C HIS A 87 -19.51 -8.58 -30.98
N ARG A 88 -18.19 -8.84 -31.07
CA ARG A 88 -17.68 -10.11 -31.63
C ARG A 88 -17.69 -11.28 -30.63
N LEU A 89 -17.76 -11.01 -29.33
CA LEU A 89 -17.62 -12.05 -28.30
C LEU A 89 -18.92 -12.82 -27.99
N LEU A 90 -20.06 -12.39 -28.54
CA LEU A 90 -21.38 -12.85 -28.12
C LEU A 90 -22.01 -13.90 -29.06
N ARG A 91 -21.27 -14.39 -30.06
CA ARG A 91 -21.78 -15.41 -31.02
C ARG A 91 -21.81 -16.83 -30.48
N SER A 92 -21.20 -17.09 -29.32
CA SER A 92 -21.27 -18.42 -28.70
C SER A 92 -22.41 -18.44 -27.69
N PRO A 93 -23.23 -19.50 -27.63
CA PRO A 93 -24.25 -19.66 -26.59
C PRO A 93 -23.64 -19.51 -25.20
N LEU A 94 -23.91 -18.39 -24.52
CA LEU A 94 -23.36 -18.09 -23.20
C LEU A 94 -24.28 -18.66 -22.13
N ARG A 95 -23.67 -19.34 -21.15
CA ARG A 95 -24.38 -19.90 -20.00
C ARG A 95 -24.37 -19.01 -18.77
N SER A 96 -23.46 -18.04 -18.73
CA SER A 96 -23.40 -17.05 -17.66
C SER A 96 -22.62 -15.80 -18.07
N ALA A 97 -22.91 -14.69 -17.40
CA ALA A 97 -22.23 -13.42 -17.59
C ALA A 97 -22.28 -12.56 -16.34
N LEU A 98 -21.26 -11.71 -16.18
CA LEU A 98 -21.26 -10.58 -15.25
C LEU A 98 -21.80 -9.35 -15.97
N PHE A 99 -22.79 -8.69 -15.39
CA PHE A 99 -23.32 -7.42 -15.89
C PHE A 99 -22.97 -6.30 -14.90
N THR A 100 -22.52 -5.18 -15.43
CA THR A 100 -22.23 -3.97 -14.65
C THR A 100 -23.04 -2.79 -15.18
N PHE A 101 -23.91 -2.23 -14.35
CA PHE A 101 -24.66 -1.00 -14.63
C PHE A 101 -23.98 0.15 -13.94
N ASN A 102 -23.55 1.14 -14.72
CA ASN A 102 -22.88 2.32 -14.20
C ASN A 102 -23.51 3.56 -14.84
N SER A 103 -24.38 4.26 -14.10
CA SER A 103 -25.11 5.44 -14.57
C SER A 103 -25.35 6.39 -13.40
N LEU A 104 -25.39 7.70 -13.67
CA LEU A 104 -25.75 8.72 -12.68
C LEU A 104 -27.24 8.65 -12.27
N ALA A 105 -28.07 7.96 -13.05
CA ALA A 105 -29.47 7.75 -12.73
C ALA A 105 -29.67 6.69 -11.63
N LEU A 106 -28.66 5.86 -11.36
CA LEU A 106 -28.73 4.86 -10.30
C LEU A 106 -28.51 5.53 -8.95
N LYS A 107 -29.43 5.27 -8.04
CA LYS A 107 -29.35 5.70 -6.64
C LYS A 107 -29.52 4.50 -5.72
N ARG A 108 -29.33 4.70 -4.42
CA ARG A 108 -29.50 3.65 -3.43
C ARG A 108 -30.92 3.08 -3.43
N GLU A 109 -31.91 3.93 -3.68
CA GLU A 109 -33.33 3.56 -3.75
C GLU A 109 -33.64 2.65 -4.94
N SER A 110 -32.82 2.72 -6.02
CA SER A 110 -32.98 1.87 -7.20
C SER A 110 -32.74 0.38 -6.92
N TRP A 111 -32.19 0.04 -5.74
CA TRP A 111 -31.87 -1.35 -5.40
C TRP A 111 -33.10 -2.26 -5.34
N SER A 112 -34.19 -1.80 -4.71
CA SER A 112 -35.42 -2.60 -4.62
C SER A 112 -36.01 -2.86 -6.01
N ASP A 113 -36.12 -1.80 -6.82
CA ASP A 113 -36.63 -1.90 -8.20
C ASP A 113 -35.76 -2.81 -9.05
N PHE A 114 -34.44 -2.78 -8.85
CA PHE A 114 -33.50 -3.65 -9.54
C PHE A 114 -33.70 -5.13 -9.18
N LEU A 115 -33.94 -5.46 -7.91
CA LEU A 115 -34.21 -6.83 -7.50
C LEU A 115 -35.57 -7.32 -8.01
N THR A 116 -36.61 -6.48 -7.96
CA THR A 116 -37.92 -6.78 -8.55
C THR A 116 -37.80 -7.05 -10.05
N TRP A 117 -37.04 -6.22 -10.76
CA TRP A 117 -36.76 -6.43 -12.18
C TRP A 117 -35.98 -7.72 -12.43
N LEU A 118 -34.92 -8.01 -11.66
CA LEU A 118 -34.17 -9.28 -11.79
C LEU A 118 -35.07 -10.51 -11.62
N ALA A 119 -36.06 -10.45 -10.71
CA ALA A 119 -37.01 -11.53 -10.50
C ALA A 119 -37.94 -11.77 -11.70
N THR A 120 -38.11 -10.79 -12.59
CA THR A 120 -38.92 -10.94 -13.83
C THR A 120 -38.16 -11.63 -14.97
N LEU A 121 -36.84 -11.81 -14.83
CA LEU A 121 -36.00 -12.41 -15.87
C LEU A 121 -36.08 -13.94 -15.85
N GLU A 122 -37.14 -14.52 -16.43
CA GLU A 122 -37.42 -15.97 -16.42
C GLU A 122 -36.29 -16.85 -17.00
N PHE A 123 -35.45 -16.28 -17.87
CA PHE A 123 -34.31 -16.99 -18.46
C PHE A 123 -33.11 -17.10 -17.50
N VAL A 124 -33.10 -16.35 -16.39
CA VAL A 124 -32.06 -16.41 -15.37
C VAL A 124 -32.36 -17.56 -14.40
N ALA A 125 -31.46 -18.55 -14.39
CA ALA A 125 -31.53 -19.70 -13.49
C ALA A 125 -31.09 -19.34 -12.07
N ARG A 126 -30.00 -18.57 -11.97
CA ARG A 126 -29.39 -18.15 -10.72
C ARG A 126 -28.79 -16.77 -10.87
N PHE A 127 -28.80 -15.97 -9.81
CA PHE A 127 -28.09 -14.71 -9.77
C PHE A 127 -27.45 -14.43 -8.42
N THR A 128 -26.40 -13.61 -8.47
CA THR A 128 -25.88 -12.86 -7.34
C THR A 128 -25.74 -11.42 -7.76
N ALA A 129 -26.41 -10.51 -7.05
CA ALA A 129 -26.38 -9.09 -7.31
C ALA A 129 -25.70 -8.36 -6.15
N THR A 130 -25.03 -7.25 -6.45
CA THR A 130 -24.49 -6.33 -5.45
C THR A 130 -24.59 -4.89 -5.92
N MET A 131 -24.86 -4.00 -4.96
CA MET A 131 -24.74 -2.56 -5.12
C MET A 131 -23.47 -2.09 -4.41
N GLU A 132 -22.72 -1.23 -5.08
CA GLU A 132 -21.44 -0.72 -4.60
C GLU A 132 -21.36 0.80 -4.79
N ASP A 133 -20.69 1.47 -3.86
CA ASP A 133 -20.25 2.85 -4.02
C ASP A 133 -19.17 2.96 -5.09
N SER A 134 -19.26 4.02 -5.89
CA SER A 134 -18.27 4.32 -6.93
C SER A 134 -17.15 5.21 -6.38
N TYR A 135 -16.18 4.62 -5.68
CA TYR A 135 -15.06 5.38 -5.06
C TYR A 135 -14.23 6.25 -6.01
N HIS A 136 -14.25 5.94 -7.30
CA HIS A 136 -13.51 6.70 -8.31
C HIS A 136 -14.38 7.69 -9.08
N SER A 137 -15.63 7.86 -8.67
CA SER A 137 -16.54 8.85 -9.25
C SER A 137 -16.29 10.22 -8.65
N ALA A 138 -16.30 11.26 -9.50
CA ALA A 138 -16.32 12.65 -9.05
C ALA A 138 -17.66 13.04 -8.37
N HIS A 139 -18.71 12.27 -8.62
CA HIS A 139 -20.03 12.48 -8.01
C HIS A 139 -20.15 11.68 -6.72
N GLU A 140 -20.27 12.40 -5.60
CA GLU A 140 -20.54 11.84 -4.28
C GLU A 140 -21.87 11.06 -4.28
N GLY A 141 -21.88 9.91 -3.60
CA GLY A 141 -23.06 9.04 -3.51
C GLY A 141 -23.43 8.31 -4.80
N ARG A 142 -22.61 8.37 -5.86
CA ARG A 142 -22.84 7.56 -7.07
C ARG A 142 -22.65 6.09 -6.74
N VAL A 143 -23.65 5.29 -7.09
CA VAL A 143 -23.61 3.84 -6.99
C VAL A 143 -23.50 3.18 -8.36
N HIS A 144 -23.01 1.95 -8.38
CA HIS A 144 -23.10 1.05 -9.53
C HIS A 144 -23.59 -0.32 -9.10
N LEU A 145 -24.25 -1.02 -10.01
CA LEU A 145 -24.84 -2.33 -9.76
C LEU A 145 -24.06 -3.38 -10.53
N HIS A 146 -23.75 -4.50 -9.87
CA HIS A 146 -23.28 -5.71 -10.54
C HIS A 146 -24.30 -6.81 -10.34
N PHE A 147 -24.52 -7.64 -11.36
CA PHE A 147 -25.06 -8.98 -11.10
C PHE A 147 -24.39 -10.00 -12.00
N PHE A 148 -24.05 -11.14 -11.40
CA PHE A 148 -23.63 -12.32 -12.13
C PHE A 148 -24.84 -13.24 -12.26
N ALA A 149 -25.15 -13.66 -13.49
CA ALA A 149 -26.26 -14.55 -13.76
C ALA A 149 -25.83 -15.80 -14.52
N GLU A 150 -26.48 -16.90 -14.18
CA GLU A 150 -26.54 -18.14 -14.96
C GLU A 150 -27.87 -18.24 -15.68
N PHE A 151 -27.88 -18.78 -16.88
CA PHE A 151 -29.08 -18.86 -17.72
C PHE A 151 -29.58 -20.29 -17.86
N ASN A 152 -30.90 -20.47 -17.83
CA ASN A 152 -31.58 -21.77 -18.00
C ASN A 152 -31.32 -22.36 -19.39
N ARG A 153 -31.17 -21.49 -20.38
CA ARG A 153 -30.88 -21.82 -21.77
C ARG A 153 -29.83 -20.84 -22.27
N PRO A 154 -29.03 -21.20 -23.28
CA PRO A 154 -28.14 -20.23 -23.87
C PRO A 154 -28.93 -19.08 -24.46
N VAL A 155 -28.56 -17.86 -24.07
CA VAL A 155 -29.19 -16.64 -24.57
C VAL A 155 -28.34 -16.11 -25.73
N ASP A 156 -29.00 -15.67 -26.79
CA ASP A 156 -28.35 -14.92 -27.87
C ASP A 156 -28.12 -13.49 -27.39
N TRP A 157 -26.85 -13.16 -27.19
CA TRP A 157 -26.42 -11.85 -26.71
C TRP A 157 -26.04 -10.91 -27.85
N THR A 158 -26.47 -11.15 -29.09
CA THR A 158 -26.34 -10.15 -30.16
C THR A 158 -26.88 -8.79 -29.75
N THR A 159 -27.88 -8.76 -28.86
CA THR A 159 -28.33 -7.55 -28.19
C THR A 159 -28.39 -7.74 -26.68
N LEU A 160 -28.09 -6.69 -25.91
CA LEU A 160 -28.26 -6.67 -24.45
C LEU A 160 -29.68 -6.23 -24.04
N ARG A 161 -30.64 -6.17 -24.97
CA ARG A 161 -32.01 -5.70 -24.73
C ARG A 161 -32.70 -6.40 -23.56
N PRO A 162 -32.61 -7.74 -23.39
CA PRO A 162 -33.29 -8.43 -22.30
C PRO A 162 -32.78 -8.06 -20.89
N VAL A 163 -31.61 -7.43 -20.79
CA VAL A 163 -30.97 -7.06 -19.52
C VAL A 163 -30.84 -5.53 -19.36
N ILE A 164 -31.60 -4.74 -20.12
CA ILE A 164 -31.68 -3.29 -19.92
C ILE A 164 -32.55 -3.01 -18.69
N PHE A 165 -32.02 -2.24 -17.75
CA PHE A 165 -32.72 -1.82 -16.54
C PHE A 165 -32.84 -0.30 -16.50
N GLY A 166 -34.05 0.24 -16.40
CA GLY A 166 -34.26 1.69 -16.34
C GLY A 166 -33.66 2.46 -17.52
N GLY A 167 -33.66 1.87 -18.72
CA GLY A 167 -33.01 2.45 -19.91
C GLY A 167 -31.47 2.36 -19.92
N ILE A 168 -30.85 1.81 -18.88
CA ILE A 168 -29.40 1.65 -18.76
C ILE A 168 -28.99 0.32 -19.38
N THR A 169 -28.12 0.37 -20.38
CA THR A 169 -27.51 -0.83 -20.95
C THR A 169 -26.28 -1.23 -20.13
N PRO A 170 -26.20 -2.47 -19.61
CA PRO A 170 -25.06 -2.89 -18.83
C PRO A 170 -23.82 -3.14 -19.70
N ASN A 171 -22.64 -3.09 -19.08
CA ASN A 171 -21.46 -3.75 -19.63
C ASN A 171 -21.53 -5.25 -19.29
N ALA A 172 -21.55 -6.11 -20.32
CA ALA A 172 -21.60 -7.55 -20.15
C ALA A 172 -20.22 -8.20 -20.33
N GLN A 173 -19.82 -9.03 -19.37
CA GLN A 173 -18.60 -9.83 -19.41
C GLN A 173 -18.95 -11.31 -19.32
N PRO A 174 -18.97 -12.03 -20.46
CA PRO A 174 -19.37 -13.43 -20.47
C PRO A 174 -18.31 -14.35 -19.87
N THR A 175 -18.77 -15.43 -19.25
CA THR A 175 -17.88 -16.51 -18.79
C THR A 175 -17.28 -17.24 -20.00
N ARG A 176 -15.96 -17.16 -20.15
CA ARG A 176 -15.23 -17.75 -21.30
C ARG A 176 -14.75 -19.19 -21.07
N ALA A 177 -14.85 -19.69 -19.84
CA ALA A 177 -14.40 -21.03 -19.50
C ALA A 177 -15.21 -22.10 -20.26
N ARG A 178 -14.54 -23.21 -20.61
CA ARG A 178 -15.15 -24.33 -21.33
C ARG A 178 -14.90 -25.65 -20.61
N GLY A 179 -15.77 -26.62 -20.85
CA GLY A 179 -15.64 -27.98 -20.33
C GLY A 179 -15.72 -28.03 -18.79
N PRO A 180 -14.92 -28.89 -18.13
CA PRO A 180 -15.00 -29.09 -16.67
C PRO A 180 -14.76 -27.83 -15.83
N ARG A 181 -14.04 -26.83 -16.36
CA ARG A 181 -13.74 -25.57 -15.65
C ARG A 181 -14.89 -24.56 -15.67
N THR A 182 -15.97 -24.84 -16.39
CA THR A 182 -17.08 -23.89 -16.57
C THR A 182 -17.80 -23.61 -15.25
N ARG A 183 -18.12 -24.64 -14.47
CA ARG A 183 -18.78 -24.52 -13.17
C ARG A 183 -17.94 -23.70 -12.19
N GLU A 184 -16.64 -24.01 -12.11
CA GLU A 184 -15.72 -23.27 -11.26
C GLU A 184 -15.65 -21.77 -11.61
N ALA A 185 -15.63 -21.45 -12.91
CA ALA A 185 -15.63 -20.05 -13.34
C ALA A 185 -16.96 -19.34 -13.03
N MET A 186 -18.08 -20.05 -13.08
CA MET A 186 -19.40 -19.54 -12.65
C MET A 186 -19.43 -19.30 -11.14
N ASP A 187 -18.98 -20.26 -10.34
CA ASP A 187 -18.87 -20.14 -8.88
C ASP A 187 -18.00 -18.95 -8.48
N GLN A 188 -16.88 -18.75 -9.19
CA GLN A 188 -16.02 -17.60 -9.00
C GLN A 188 -16.73 -16.28 -9.35
N GLY A 189 -17.54 -16.26 -10.41
CA GLY A 189 -18.34 -15.10 -10.81
C GLY A 189 -19.42 -14.73 -9.80
N HIS A 190 -20.15 -15.73 -9.28
CA HIS A 190 -21.08 -15.56 -8.17
C HIS A 190 -20.38 -15.04 -6.92
N PHE A 191 -19.25 -15.65 -6.56
CA PHE A 191 -18.46 -15.21 -5.41
C PHE A 191 -17.95 -13.76 -5.56
N TYR A 192 -17.54 -13.35 -6.76
CA TYR A 192 -17.12 -11.98 -7.03
C TYR A 192 -18.21 -10.94 -6.72
N CYS A 193 -19.47 -11.25 -7.04
CA CYS A 193 -20.60 -10.37 -6.73
C CYS A 193 -21.06 -10.51 -5.27
N TYR A 194 -20.90 -11.68 -4.66
CA TYR A 194 -21.26 -11.89 -3.26
C TYR A 194 -20.29 -11.20 -2.29
N ALA A 195 -19.00 -11.21 -2.61
CA ALA A 195 -17.96 -10.76 -1.71
C ALA A 195 -18.19 -9.30 -1.28
N GLN A 196 -18.16 -9.07 0.04
CA GLN A 196 -18.32 -7.76 0.67
C GLN A 196 -17.06 -6.93 0.46
N LYS A 197 -16.93 -6.41 -0.75
CA LYS A 197 -15.82 -5.57 -1.17
C LYS A 197 -15.90 -4.24 -0.43
N VAL A 198 -14.79 -3.52 -0.39
CA VAL A 198 -14.76 -2.14 0.09
C VAL A 198 -15.80 -1.37 -0.74
N GLY A 199 -16.78 -0.74 -0.06
CA GLY A 199 -17.92 -0.01 -0.66
C GLY A 199 -19.09 -0.85 -1.12
N THR A 200 -19.13 -2.15 -0.87
CA THR A 200 -20.36 -2.91 -1.03
C THR A 200 -21.41 -2.38 -0.05
N LEU A 201 -22.56 -1.96 -0.59
CA LEU A 201 -23.70 -1.47 0.17
C LEU A 201 -24.70 -2.60 0.45
N GLU A 202 -25.08 -3.31 -0.61
CA GLU A 202 -26.11 -4.35 -0.56
C GLU A 202 -25.67 -5.57 -1.39
N VAL A 203 -26.12 -6.76 -0.99
CA VAL A 203 -25.90 -8.03 -1.71
C VAL A 203 -27.20 -8.83 -1.66
N ALA A 204 -27.57 -9.43 -2.80
CA ALA A 204 -28.70 -10.34 -2.89
C ALA A 204 -28.32 -11.58 -3.72
N THR A 205 -28.87 -12.73 -3.36
CA THR A 205 -28.66 -13.99 -4.11
C THR A 205 -30.00 -14.66 -4.41
N SER A 206 -30.04 -15.46 -5.47
CA SER A 206 -31.18 -16.33 -5.78
C SER A 206 -31.13 -17.66 -5.00
N ASN A 207 -30.78 -17.61 -3.71
CA ASN A 207 -30.47 -18.78 -2.88
C ASN A 207 -29.29 -19.62 -3.41
N TYR A 208 -28.29 -18.97 -4.01
CA TYR A 208 -27.07 -19.62 -4.47
C TYR A 208 -25.85 -19.01 -3.75
N GLU A 209 -25.69 -19.41 -2.51
CA GLU A 209 -24.75 -18.83 -1.56
C GLU A 209 -23.42 -19.59 -1.48
N PRO A 210 -22.28 -18.89 -1.29
CA PRO A 210 -20.98 -19.51 -1.09
C PRO A 210 -20.94 -20.35 0.18
N TRP A 211 -20.07 -21.36 0.19
CA TRP A 211 -19.86 -22.35 1.27
C TRP A 211 -21.05 -23.28 1.54
N ILE A 212 -22.25 -22.94 1.09
CA ILE A 212 -23.43 -23.81 1.14
C ILE A 212 -23.59 -24.54 -0.19
N HIS A 213 -23.68 -23.78 -1.29
CA HIS A 213 -23.99 -24.33 -2.60
C HIS A 213 -22.75 -24.59 -3.46
N TYR A 214 -21.63 -23.94 -3.14
CA TYR A 214 -20.36 -24.12 -3.82
C TYR A 214 -19.16 -23.78 -2.93
N THR A 215 -18.03 -24.42 -3.21
CA THR A 215 -16.79 -24.24 -2.45
C THR A 215 -16.02 -23.03 -2.95
N VAL A 216 -15.78 -22.06 -2.07
CA VAL A 216 -14.90 -20.91 -2.34
C VAL A 216 -13.44 -21.34 -2.26
N LYS A 217 -12.65 -21.01 -3.28
CA LYS A 217 -11.21 -21.32 -3.31
C LYS A 217 -10.38 -20.16 -2.77
N GLY A 218 -9.33 -20.50 -2.02
CA GLY A 218 -8.37 -19.53 -1.49
C GLY A 218 -7.83 -18.52 -2.53
N PRO A 219 -7.37 -18.95 -3.73
CA PRO A 219 -6.89 -18.04 -4.76
C PRO A 219 -7.91 -16.96 -5.19
N TRP A 220 -9.21 -17.19 -5.05
CA TRP A 220 -10.22 -16.17 -5.36
C TRP A 220 -10.19 -15.04 -4.33
N LEU A 221 -10.01 -15.38 -3.04
CA LEU A 221 -9.82 -14.42 -1.96
C LEU A 221 -8.53 -13.64 -2.16
N ASP A 222 -7.44 -14.37 -2.44
CA ASP A 222 -6.09 -13.82 -2.58
C ASP A 222 -6.07 -12.79 -3.73
N SER A 223 -6.77 -13.07 -4.84
CA SER A 223 -6.91 -12.14 -5.97
C SER A 223 -7.70 -10.87 -5.65
N LEU A 224 -8.74 -10.96 -4.81
CA LEU A 224 -9.53 -9.80 -4.42
C LEU A 224 -8.79 -8.93 -3.40
N TRP A 225 -8.12 -9.56 -2.43
CA TRP A 225 -7.35 -8.87 -1.40
C TRP A 225 -6.11 -8.18 -1.97
N SER A 226 -5.34 -8.86 -2.83
CA SER A 226 -4.18 -8.25 -3.52
C SER A 226 -4.55 -7.10 -4.46
N ALA A 227 -5.78 -7.10 -4.98
CA ALA A 227 -6.34 -5.98 -5.76
C ALA A 227 -6.96 -4.87 -4.88
N HIS A 228 -6.75 -4.91 -3.56
CA HIS A 228 -7.32 -3.98 -2.57
C HIS A 228 -8.86 -3.87 -2.60
N LYS A 229 -9.54 -4.90 -3.10
CA LYS A 229 -11.01 -4.95 -3.13
C LYS A 229 -11.61 -5.44 -1.82
N LEU A 230 -10.84 -6.15 -1.00
CA LEU A 230 -11.25 -6.61 0.33
C LEU A 230 -10.45 -5.89 1.40
N SER A 231 -11.12 -5.52 2.50
CA SER A 231 -10.43 -5.14 3.73
C SER A 231 -9.66 -6.33 4.32
N HIS A 232 -8.63 -6.07 5.13
CA HIS A 232 -7.92 -7.13 5.87
C HIS A 232 -8.87 -7.97 6.72
N GLN A 233 -9.84 -7.34 7.38
CA GLN A 233 -10.81 -8.00 8.24
C GLN A 233 -11.71 -8.95 7.45
N THR A 234 -12.33 -8.47 6.36
CA THR A 234 -13.22 -9.28 5.50
C THR A 234 -12.45 -10.44 4.87
N TYR A 235 -11.22 -10.19 4.40
CA TYR A 235 -10.38 -11.24 3.84
C TYR A 235 -10.08 -12.35 4.86
N LEU A 236 -9.75 -12.02 6.12
CA LEU A 236 -9.52 -13.01 7.17
C LEU A 236 -10.79 -13.77 7.57
N GLN A 237 -11.94 -13.10 7.60
CA GLN A 237 -13.24 -13.75 7.84
C GLN A 237 -13.51 -14.82 6.77
N TYR A 238 -13.34 -14.48 5.49
CA TYR A 238 -13.52 -15.44 4.39
C TYR A 238 -12.44 -16.52 4.38
N ALA A 239 -11.19 -16.19 4.70
CA ALA A 239 -10.11 -17.17 4.78
C ALA A 239 -10.37 -18.21 5.88
N CYS A 240 -11.00 -17.82 6.99
CA CYS A 240 -11.42 -18.74 8.05
C CYS A 240 -12.46 -19.75 7.52
N GLN A 241 -13.45 -19.29 6.73
CA GLN A 241 -14.46 -20.15 6.11
C GLN A 241 -13.86 -21.13 5.09
N VAL A 242 -12.83 -20.73 4.34
CA VAL A 242 -12.10 -21.62 3.40
C VAL A 242 -11.28 -22.69 4.15
N ARG A 243 -10.87 -22.44 5.40
CA ARG A 243 -10.08 -23.30 6.31
C ARG A 243 -8.65 -23.61 5.84
N THR A 244 -8.48 -23.98 4.58
CA THR A 244 -7.19 -24.42 4.01
C THR A 244 -6.23 -23.24 3.90
N GLY A 245 -5.11 -23.31 4.63
CA GLY A 245 -4.07 -22.29 4.59
C GLY A 245 -4.37 -21.00 5.37
N PHE A 246 -5.38 -21.01 6.25
CA PHE A 246 -5.77 -19.84 7.05
C PHE A 246 -4.60 -19.21 7.82
N ILE A 247 -3.82 -20.00 8.57
CA ILE A 247 -2.67 -19.51 9.35
C ILE A 247 -1.63 -18.80 8.47
N GLY A 248 -1.42 -19.29 7.24
CA GLY A 248 -0.51 -18.64 6.29
C GLY A 248 -1.00 -17.26 5.86
N ARG A 249 -2.29 -17.16 5.51
CA ARG A 249 -2.93 -15.89 5.13
C ARG A 249 -2.97 -14.90 6.29
N GLN A 250 -3.23 -15.37 7.50
CA GLN A 250 -3.22 -14.55 8.70
C GLN A 250 -1.86 -13.87 8.89
N ARG A 251 -0.77 -14.65 8.85
CA ARG A 251 0.60 -14.11 8.96
C ARG A 251 0.93 -13.12 7.84
N GLN A 252 0.43 -13.33 6.63
CA GLN A 252 0.60 -12.40 5.51
C GLN A 252 -0.10 -11.07 5.79
N VAL A 253 -1.33 -11.10 6.28
CA VAL A 253 -2.07 -9.88 6.66
C VAL A 253 -1.36 -9.13 7.77
N GLU A 254 -0.94 -9.82 8.83
CA GLU A 254 -0.19 -9.21 9.94
C GLU A 254 1.10 -8.54 9.44
N ALA A 255 1.83 -9.20 8.53
CA ALA A 255 3.04 -8.63 7.94
C ALA A 255 2.76 -7.36 7.13
N VAL A 256 1.70 -7.35 6.33
CA VAL A 256 1.28 -6.17 5.54
C VAL A 256 0.86 -5.03 6.46
N GLN A 257 0.04 -5.30 7.47
CA GLN A 257 -0.41 -4.28 8.43
C GLN A 257 0.75 -3.67 9.22
N MET A 258 1.73 -4.47 9.65
CA MET A 258 2.94 -3.95 10.30
C MET A 258 3.75 -3.05 9.36
N HIS A 259 3.79 -3.37 8.06
CA HIS A 259 4.48 -2.55 7.07
C HIS A 259 3.77 -1.22 6.82
N GLU A 260 2.44 -1.26 6.63
CA GLU A 260 1.61 -0.07 6.45
C GLU A 260 1.67 0.87 7.67
N GLU A 261 1.57 0.31 8.88
CA GLU A 261 1.67 1.09 10.13
C GLU A 261 3.05 1.75 10.26
N ARG A 262 4.12 1.02 9.93
CA ARG A 262 5.47 1.58 9.91
C ARG A 262 5.60 2.72 8.90
N GLY A 263 5.03 2.58 7.71
CA GLY A 263 5.00 3.63 6.69
C GLY A 263 4.31 4.90 7.20
N ARG A 264 3.11 4.74 7.78
CA ARG A 264 2.34 5.84 8.37
C ARG A 264 3.12 6.56 9.48
N LEU A 265 3.79 5.81 10.36
CA LEU A 265 4.61 6.41 11.43
C LEU A 265 5.80 7.19 10.88
N LEU A 266 6.45 6.71 9.81
CA LEU A 266 7.55 7.42 9.16
C LEU A 266 7.08 8.72 8.49
N GLU A 267 5.94 8.69 7.81
CA GLU A 267 5.33 9.90 7.23
C GLU A 267 4.97 10.94 8.29
N GLN A 268 4.39 10.50 9.41
CA GLN A 268 4.11 11.37 10.56
C GLN A 268 5.38 11.96 11.16
N GLN A 269 6.44 11.16 11.29
CA GLN A 269 7.76 11.64 11.75
C GLN A 269 8.34 12.68 10.79
N ALA A 270 8.31 12.42 9.48
CA ALA A 270 8.80 13.36 8.48
C ALA A 270 8.00 14.68 8.49
N ALA A 271 6.67 14.62 8.58
CA ALA A 271 5.82 15.80 8.69
C ALA A 271 6.10 16.61 9.97
N ALA A 272 6.33 15.92 11.09
CA ALA A 272 6.71 16.54 12.35
C ALA A 272 8.11 17.18 12.27
N GLU A 273 9.07 16.54 11.61
CA GLU A 273 10.41 17.09 11.39
C GLU A 273 10.39 18.35 10.54
N VAL A 274 9.63 18.38 9.44
CA VAL A 274 9.43 19.58 8.61
C VAL A 274 8.83 20.72 9.43
N SER A 275 7.82 20.41 10.24
CA SER A 275 7.17 21.40 11.11
C SER A 275 8.14 21.94 12.17
N LEU A 276 8.92 21.05 12.80
CA LEU A 276 9.94 21.43 13.78
C LEU A 276 11.08 22.22 13.15
N GLN A 277 11.45 21.94 11.90
CA GLN A 277 12.51 22.66 11.19
C GLN A 277 12.14 24.13 10.97
N ARG A 278 10.86 24.44 10.69
CA ARG A 278 10.39 25.83 10.60
C ARG A 278 10.51 26.60 11.92
N LEU A 279 10.44 25.89 13.04
CA LEU A 279 10.59 26.46 14.38
C LEU A 279 12.05 26.53 14.85
N LYS A 280 12.96 25.82 14.16
CA LYS A 280 14.40 25.93 14.43
C LYS A 280 14.89 27.26 13.86
N GLY A 281 14.87 28.29 14.71
CA GLY A 281 15.67 29.48 14.45
C GLY A 281 17.16 29.14 14.54
N ASP A 282 17.97 29.89 13.79
CA ASP A 282 19.42 29.79 13.90
C ASP A 282 19.89 30.12 15.32
N PHE A 283 20.90 29.39 15.79
CA PHE A 283 21.54 29.75 17.04
C PHE A 283 22.25 31.10 16.88
N LYS A 284 22.19 31.94 17.91
CA LYS A 284 22.87 33.25 17.90
C LYS A 284 24.35 33.08 17.57
N ALA A 285 24.85 33.79 16.56
CA ALA A 285 26.24 33.69 16.09
C ALA A 285 27.31 33.75 17.21
N PRO A 286 27.20 34.60 18.25
CA PRO A 286 28.17 34.61 19.35
C PRO A 286 28.21 33.31 20.16
N VAL A 287 27.10 32.58 20.24
CA VAL A 287 27.04 31.28 20.92
C VAL A 287 27.74 30.22 20.07
N LEU A 288 27.51 30.24 18.75
CA LEU A 288 28.17 29.34 17.80
C LEU A 288 29.68 29.55 17.81
N ALA A 289 30.16 30.79 17.69
CA ALA A 289 31.59 31.10 17.70
C ALA A 289 32.32 30.59 18.96
N ARG A 290 31.67 30.68 20.15
CA ARG A 290 32.23 30.13 21.39
C ARG A 290 32.28 28.60 21.39
N CYS A 291 31.25 27.96 20.82
CA CYS A 291 31.22 26.51 20.72
C CYS A 291 32.22 25.98 19.68
N GLU A 292 32.42 26.69 18.57
CA GLU A 292 33.41 26.38 17.54
C GLU A 292 34.84 26.54 18.08
N SER A 293 35.12 27.62 18.81
CA SER A 293 36.41 27.81 19.49
C SER A 293 36.68 26.72 20.54
N TRP A 294 35.64 26.21 21.21
CA TRP A 294 35.79 25.04 22.07
C TRP A 294 36.01 23.77 21.24
N ALA A 295 35.29 23.56 20.13
CA ALA A 295 35.39 22.36 19.31
C ALA A 295 36.75 22.23 18.59
N SER A 296 37.41 23.34 18.26
CA SER A 296 38.72 23.32 17.58
C SER A 296 39.83 22.65 18.40
N GLN A 297 39.68 22.56 19.73
CA GLN A 297 40.67 21.88 20.57
C GLN A 297 40.86 20.40 20.24
N TYR A 298 39.89 19.77 19.56
CA TYR A 298 39.91 18.36 19.17
C TYR A 298 40.64 18.12 17.84
N GLN A 299 41.05 19.18 17.13
CA GLN A 299 41.88 19.05 15.92
C GLN A 299 43.31 18.61 16.25
N GLU A 300 43.73 18.78 17.50
CA GLU A 300 45.06 18.40 17.98
C GLU A 300 44.93 17.33 19.07
N PRO A 301 45.68 16.21 18.99
CA PRO A 301 45.70 15.22 20.04
C PRO A 301 46.30 15.81 21.31
N LYS A 302 45.51 15.87 22.40
CA LYS A 302 45.92 16.39 23.71
C LYS A 302 45.63 15.37 24.81
N MET A 303 46.49 15.34 25.83
CA MET A 303 46.32 14.46 27.00
C MET A 303 45.07 14.80 27.82
N ARG A 304 44.58 16.04 27.74
CA ARG A 304 43.39 16.52 28.45
C ARG A 304 42.63 17.51 27.59
N TYR A 305 41.31 17.32 27.48
CA TYR A 305 40.39 18.24 26.80
C TYR A 305 39.53 19.00 27.81
N LYS A 306 39.08 20.19 27.44
CA LYS A 306 38.14 21.03 28.20
C LYS A 306 36.71 20.54 28.00
N PHE A 307 35.90 20.59 29.04
CA PHE A 307 34.47 20.28 28.95
C PHE A 307 33.64 21.49 28.51
N LEU A 308 32.65 21.29 27.63
CA LEU A 308 31.62 22.28 27.33
C LEU A 308 30.39 22.04 28.20
N ILE A 309 29.91 23.10 28.84
CA ILE A 309 28.66 23.09 29.60
C ILE A 309 27.69 24.10 28.99
N LEU A 310 26.61 23.60 28.41
CA LEU A 310 25.52 24.45 27.90
C LEU A 310 24.53 24.78 29.01
N ARG A 311 24.44 26.05 29.39
CA ARG A 311 23.46 26.57 30.37
C ARG A 311 22.34 27.34 29.66
N GLY A 312 21.11 27.20 30.17
CA GLY A 312 19.94 27.88 29.63
C GLY A 312 18.63 27.28 30.14
N GLY A 313 17.53 28.05 30.07
CA GLY A 313 16.19 27.64 30.52
C GLY A 313 15.62 26.43 29.77
N SER A 314 14.47 25.89 30.22
CA SER A 314 13.80 24.80 29.49
C SER A 314 13.53 25.22 28.04
N GLN A 315 13.57 24.26 27.11
CA GLN A 315 13.30 24.49 25.67
C GLN A 315 14.24 25.48 24.95
N SER A 316 15.34 25.93 25.57
CA SER A 316 16.29 26.86 24.95
C SER A 316 17.21 26.25 23.86
N GLY A 317 16.81 25.13 23.25
CA GLY A 317 17.58 24.48 22.16
C GLY A 317 18.91 23.83 22.56
N LYS A 318 19.27 23.73 23.86
CA LYS A 318 20.57 23.17 24.32
C LYS A 318 20.90 21.81 23.72
N SER A 319 19.92 20.90 23.71
CA SER A 319 20.09 19.56 23.16
C SER A 319 20.25 19.54 21.65
N THR A 320 19.60 20.50 20.96
CA THR A 320 19.74 20.67 19.52
C THR A 320 21.13 21.23 19.18
N LEU A 321 21.60 22.24 19.93
CA LEU A 321 22.95 22.81 19.78
C LEU A 321 24.03 21.76 20.06
N ALA A 322 23.90 21.00 21.15
CA ALA A 322 24.84 19.92 21.47
C ALA A 322 24.94 18.88 20.34
N LYS A 323 23.81 18.55 19.69
CA LYS A 323 23.78 17.62 18.56
C LYS A 323 24.43 18.22 17.30
N SER A 324 24.19 19.50 16.99
CA SER A 324 24.80 20.14 15.81
C SER A 324 26.32 20.25 15.96
N LEU A 325 26.83 20.43 17.18
CA LEU A 325 28.27 20.42 17.45
C LEU A 325 28.90 19.04 17.21
N GLY A 326 28.16 17.94 17.44
CA GLY A 326 28.62 16.59 17.15
C GLY A 326 28.81 16.32 15.66
N ALA A 327 28.10 17.02 14.78
CA ALA A 327 28.28 16.93 13.33
C ALA A 327 29.52 17.70 12.83
N LEU A 328 30.06 18.62 13.63
CA LEU A 328 31.29 19.37 13.31
C LEU A 328 32.56 18.61 13.74
N SER A 329 32.40 17.54 14.52
CA SER A 329 33.51 16.69 14.95
C SER A 329 33.86 15.72 13.83
N VAL A 330 35.09 15.85 13.30
CA VAL A 330 35.64 15.05 12.20
C VAL A 330 35.39 13.55 12.41
N GLU A 331 35.00 12.88 11.33
CA GLU A 331 34.71 11.44 11.26
C GLU A 331 35.82 10.61 11.93
N GLY A 332 35.53 10.06 13.11
CA GLY A 332 36.34 8.97 13.66
C GLY A 332 36.54 8.94 15.17
N VAL A 333 36.38 10.05 15.89
CA VAL A 333 36.73 10.08 17.32
C VAL A 333 35.69 10.85 18.14
N PHE A 334 34.79 10.09 18.78
CA PHE A 334 33.86 10.46 19.86
C PHE A 334 32.61 11.31 19.58
N GLN A 335 31.45 10.70 19.85
CA GLN A 335 30.20 11.39 20.18
C GLN A 335 30.14 11.67 21.70
N MET A 336 30.56 12.83 22.21
CA MET A 336 30.14 13.26 23.58
C MET A 336 30.10 14.78 23.76
N ALA A 337 28.91 15.37 23.60
CA ALA A 337 28.58 16.70 24.10
C ALA A 337 27.73 16.58 25.39
N TYR A 338 28.15 17.25 26.47
CA TYR A 338 27.52 17.17 27.79
C TYR A 338 26.52 18.31 28.01
N ILE A 339 25.41 18.03 28.71
CA ILE A 339 24.48 19.06 29.21
C ILE A 339 24.38 18.89 30.72
N VAL A 340 25.11 19.73 31.46
CA VAL A 340 25.19 19.63 32.93
C VAL A 340 24.18 20.60 33.57
N PRO A 341 23.26 20.13 34.43
CA PRO A 341 22.39 21.01 35.20
C PRO A 341 23.15 21.74 36.31
N GLU A 342 22.62 22.90 36.73
CA GLU A 342 23.26 23.85 37.63
C GLU A 342 23.69 23.31 39.00
N ARG A 343 23.11 22.18 39.45
CA ARG A 343 23.34 21.58 40.77
C ARG A 343 24.43 20.50 40.84
N LEU A 344 25.14 20.22 39.74
CA LEU A 344 26.14 19.14 39.67
C LEU A 344 27.61 19.63 39.65
N LEU A 345 27.86 20.95 39.79
CA LEU A 345 29.21 21.51 39.76
C LEU A 345 30.03 21.27 41.04
N THR A 346 29.46 20.68 42.09
CA THR A 346 30.12 20.52 43.40
C THR A 346 30.74 19.14 43.65
N LEU A 347 30.62 18.16 42.75
CA LEU A 347 31.12 16.81 43.01
C LEU A 347 31.56 16.09 41.74
N VAL A 348 32.85 16.19 41.37
CA VAL A 348 33.51 15.20 40.49
C VAL A 348 35.01 15.07 40.83
N ARG A 349 35.42 13.85 41.23
CA ARG A 349 36.77 13.27 41.08
C ARG A 349 36.62 11.77 40.74
N PRO A 350 37.63 11.10 40.15
CA PRO A 350 37.47 10.47 38.85
C PRO A 350 37.34 8.93 38.90
N ALA A 351 36.45 8.39 38.06
CA ALA A 351 36.68 7.21 37.22
C ALA A 351 35.43 6.96 36.37
N PHE A 352 35.65 6.78 35.06
CA PHE A 352 34.71 6.38 34.00
C PHE A 352 33.85 7.44 33.28
N ASP A 353 33.86 7.29 31.96
CA ASP A 353 33.00 7.93 30.97
C ASP A 353 31.56 7.43 31.13
N LEU A 354 30.64 8.33 31.50
CA LEU A 354 29.25 7.99 31.79
C LEU A 354 28.28 9.02 31.18
N VAL A 355 27.24 8.54 30.49
CA VAL A 355 26.09 9.34 30.06
C VAL A 355 25.03 9.36 31.16
N LEU A 356 24.66 10.53 31.67
CA LEU A 356 23.47 10.70 32.51
C LEU A 356 22.38 11.45 31.75
N ARG A 357 21.37 10.72 31.25
CA ARG A 357 20.11 11.31 30.80
C ARG A 357 19.18 11.49 32.00
N ARG A 358 18.93 12.76 32.36
CA ARG A 358 17.78 13.22 33.17
C ARG A 358 17.57 12.45 34.49
N ILE A 359 18.33 12.79 35.54
CA ILE A 359 18.00 12.36 36.91
C ILE A 359 17.01 13.36 37.53
N ARG A 360 15.74 12.98 37.63
CA ARG A 360 14.78 13.67 38.50
C ARG A 360 14.91 13.07 39.90
N SER A 361 15.54 13.82 40.81
CA SER A 361 15.58 13.58 42.26
C SER A 361 16.37 12.35 42.74
N LEU A 362 17.64 12.56 43.11
CA LEU A 362 18.42 11.63 43.95
C LEU A 362 17.93 11.57 45.42
N LYS A 363 17.04 12.49 45.85
CA LYS A 363 16.48 12.50 47.21
C LYS A 363 15.52 11.34 47.51
N ARG A 364 14.94 10.68 46.48
CA ARG A 364 14.01 9.54 46.68
C ARG A 364 14.69 8.16 46.65
N CYS A 365 15.83 8.00 45.96
CA CYS A 365 16.57 6.73 45.98
C CYS A 365 17.27 6.47 47.33
N VAL A 366 17.80 7.51 47.98
CA VAL A 366 18.52 7.35 49.26
C VAL A 366 17.58 6.98 50.41
N GLN A 367 16.30 7.38 50.36
CA GLN A 367 15.29 6.94 51.33
C GLN A 367 14.71 5.54 51.06
N ALA A 368 14.80 5.03 49.82
CA ALA A 368 14.21 3.74 49.45
C ALA A 368 15.18 2.54 49.61
N CYS A 369 16.50 2.77 49.61
CA CYS A 369 17.49 1.68 49.65
C CYS A 369 18.09 1.41 51.03
N GLY A 370 17.77 2.18 52.07
CA GLY A 370 18.23 1.88 53.44
C GLY A 370 19.76 1.83 53.65
N CYS A 371 20.56 2.26 52.67
CA CYS A 371 22.02 2.23 52.80
C CYS A 371 22.50 3.37 53.69
N LYS A 372 22.92 3.04 54.92
CA LYS A 372 23.72 3.93 55.76
C LYS A 372 25.08 4.13 55.09
N ILE A 373 25.48 5.38 54.87
CA ILE A 373 26.85 5.74 54.52
C ILE A 373 27.59 5.92 55.85
N GLU A 374 28.39 4.93 56.25
CA GLU A 374 29.31 5.07 57.37
C GLU A 374 30.61 5.73 56.90
N THR A 375 31.00 6.79 57.59
CA THR A 375 32.33 7.42 57.48
C THR A 375 33.36 6.57 58.24
N PRO A 376 34.58 6.35 57.72
CA PRO A 376 35.54 5.50 58.40
C PRO A 376 36.20 6.24 59.57
N ARG A 377 36.19 5.62 60.76
CA ARG A 377 37.12 5.88 61.86
C ARG A 377 38.21 4.80 61.86
N TYR A 378 39.45 5.23 61.98
CA TYR A 378 40.61 4.37 62.20
C TYR A 378 40.57 3.75 63.61
N ALA A 379 40.94 2.47 63.73
CA ALA A 379 42.03 1.92 64.57
C ALA A 379 41.77 0.51 65.15
N CYS A 380 42.85 -0.28 65.13
CA CYS A 380 43.29 -1.34 66.06
C CYS A 380 42.61 -2.73 66.14
N ASN A 381 43.37 -3.71 65.64
CA ASN A 381 43.93 -4.91 66.31
C ASN A 381 43.05 -6.04 66.90
N LEU A 382 43.56 -7.27 66.62
CA LEU A 382 43.39 -8.60 67.24
C LEU A 382 42.42 -9.61 66.56
N ALA A 383 42.97 -10.81 66.37
CA ALA A 383 42.42 -12.04 65.77
C ALA A 383 41.62 -12.88 66.81
N PRO A 384 41.29 -14.19 66.62
CA PRO A 384 40.72 -14.95 65.48
C PRO A 384 39.49 -15.82 65.88
N GLY A 385 38.72 -16.34 64.90
CA GLY A 385 38.08 -17.67 65.00
C GLY A 385 36.53 -17.77 65.00
N CYS A 386 36.06 -18.94 64.52
CA CYS A 386 34.73 -19.59 64.63
C CYS A 386 33.66 -19.42 63.51
N ILE A 387 33.68 -20.40 62.57
CA ILE A 387 32.72 -21.51 62.33
C ILE A 387 31.20 -21.24 62.12
N SER A 388 30.66 -21.98 61.13
CA SER A 388 29.26 -22.36 60.80
C SER A 388 28.49 -21.38 59.90
N SER A 389 27.69 -21.78 58.90
CA SER A 389 27.21 -23.08 58.40
C SER A 389 26.62 -22.87 56.99
N GLU A 390 26.83 -23.82 56.07
CA GLU A 390 26.07 -23.91 54.81
C GLU A 390 24.61 -24.31 55.06
N PRO A 391 23.71 -23.98 54.12
CA PRO A 391 23.05 -25.10 53.45
C PRO A 391 23.01 -24.96 51.92
N THR A 392 23.48 -26.04 51.27
CA THR A 392 22.88 -26.74 50.13
C THR A 392 21.79 -26.04 49.31
N PHE A 393 22.06 -25.84 48.01
CA PHE A 393 21.01 -25.99 46.99
C PHE A 393 21.53 -26.62 45.69
N ALA A 394 20.70 -27.50 45.16
CA ALA A 394 21.01 -28.52 44.19
C ALA A 394 21.00 -28.05 42.73
N GLY A 395 21.98 -28.58 41.99
CA GLY A 395 21.89 -29.18 40.65
C GLY A 395 20.91 -28.66 39.59
N LEU A 396 21.47 -28.32 38.42
CA LEU A 396 20.96 -28.82 37.13
C LEU A 396 22.05 -28.76 36.05
N ARG A 397 22.61 -29.95 35.75
CA ARG A 397 23.55 -30.23 34.65
C ARG A 397 22.81 -30.20 33.30
N LYS A 398 23.39 -29.48 32.33
CA LYS A 398 23.00 -29.50 30.91
C LYS A 398 23.45 -30.82 30.27
N ASN A 399 22.50 -31.62 29.77
CA ASN A 399 22.80 -32.77 28.91
C ASN A 399 22.52 -32.42 27.44
N LYS A 400 23.60 -32.31 26.67
CA LYS A 400 23.64 -32.08 25.22
C LYS A 400 23.59 -33.45 24.54
N LYS A 401 22.44 -33.88 23.99
CA LYS A 401 22.34 -35.14 23.22
C LYS A 401 22.18 -34.87 21.72
N LYS A 402 23.25 -35.17 20.99
CA LYS A 402 23.30 -35.28 19.52
C LYS A 402 22.27 -36.32 19.05
N ARG A 403 21.46 -35.97 18.04
CA ARG A 403 20.74 -36.94 17.20
C ARG A 403 21.16 -36.73 15.74
N LYS A 404 22.04 -37.60 15.26
CA LYS A 404 22.17 -37.94 13.83
C LYS A 404 21.07 -38.94 13.51
N LYS A 405 20.25 -38.67 12.49
CA LYS A 405 19.49 -39.71 11.76
C LYS A 405 19.81 -39.53 10.29
N GLY A 406 20.45 -40.56 9.73
CA GLY A 406 20.66 -40.70 8.30
C GLY A 406 19.35 -41.04 7.60
N VAL A 407 19.16 -40.46 6.42
CA VAL A 407 18.09 -40.80 5.50
C VAL A 407 18.71 -41.63 4.37
N GLN A 408 18.30 -42.88 4.26
CA GLN A 408 18.59 -43.78 3.15
C GLN A 408 17.94 -43.24 1.87
N LYS A 409 18.74 -43.01 0.83
CA LYS A 409 18.28 -42.84 -0.55
C LYS A 409 17.83 -44.21 -1.08
N LYS A 410 16.53 -44.38 -1.33
CA LYS A 410 16.01 -45.49 -2.15
C LYS A 410 16.15 -45.12 -3.62
N GLY A 411 16.72 -46.05 -4.38
CA GLY A 411 16.99 -45.93 -5.81
C GLY A 411 15.71 -45.88 -6.66
N VAL A 412 15.82 -45.15 -7.76
CA VAL A 412 14.85 -45.10 -8.86
C VAL A 412 15.27 -46.14 -9.89
N PRO A 413 14.39 -47.03 -10.37
CA PRO A 413 14.72 -47.94 -11.45
C PRO A 413 14.65 -47.23 -12.82
N GLU A 414 15.74 -47.39 -13.54
CA GLU A 414 15.97 -47.05 -14.94
C GLU A 414 15.00 -47.85 -15.84
N LYS A 415 14.06 -47.17 -16.50
CA LYS A 415 13.22 -47.77 -17.55
C LYS A 415 13.84 -47.50 -18.92
N LYS A 416 14.33 -48.58 -19.53
CA LYS A 416 14.75 -48.66 -20.93
C LYS A 416 13.56 -48.47 -21.88
N GLY A 417 13.79 -47.62 -22.89
CA GLY A 417 13.32 -47.61 -24.27
C GLY A 417 11.94 -48.13 -24.65
N LYS A 418 11.18 -47.29 -25.35
CA LYS A 418 10.50 -47.63 -26.62
C LYS A 418 10.40 -46.37 -27.47
N GLY A 419 11.05 -46.39 -28.63
CA GLY A 419 10.94 -45.35 -29.64
C GLY A 419 9.58 -45.42 -30.34
N VAL A 420 9.07 -44.25 -30.73
CA VAL A 420 8.03 -44.11 -31.76
C VAL A 420 8.38 -42.88 -32.58
N SER A 421 8.58 -43.12 -33.87
CA SER A 421 8.77 -42.17 -34.95
C SER A 421 7.43 -41.58 -35.43
N PHE A 422 7.36 -40.28 -35.66
CA PHE A 422 6.51 -39.60 -36.64
C PHE A 422 7.25 -38.29 -36.96
N GLY A 423 7.67 -37.95 -38.18
CA GLY A 423 6.94 -38.02 -39.44
C GLY A 423 6.50 -36.59 -39.78
N LYS A 424 7.30 -35.89 -40.60
CA LYS A 424 6.92 -34.63 -41.23
C LYS A 424 5.86 -34.90 -42.30
N ALA A 425 4.80 -34.09 -42.30
CA ALA A 425 4.14 -33.52 -43.48
C ALA A 425 3.42 -32.25 -43.01
#